data_AF-A0A1M6M988-F1
#
_entry.id   AF-A0A1M6M988-F1
#
_cell.length_a   1.000
_cell.length_b   1.000
_cell.length_c   1.000
_cell.angle_alpha   90.00
_cell.angle_beta   90.00
_cell.angle_gamma   90.00
#
_symmetry.space_group_name_H-M   'P 1'
#
loop_
_entity.id
_entity.type
_entity.pdbx_description
1 polymer ?
#
loop_
_entity_poly.entity_id
_entity_poly.type
_entity_poly.pdbx_seq_one_letter_code
_entity_poly.pdbx_strand_id
1 'polypeptide(L)' 'MLENTLEKNHELVSLRETIEETRAQLNKMVAIEQNHFNEDILSLSRTLDHMIYRYMALEIRLKPKV' A
#
# COMPACT_ATOMS: atom_id res chain seq x y z
N MET A 1 -22.70 -12.97 -5.20
CA MET A 1 -22.35 -11.96 -4.16
C MET A 1 -21.19 -12.41 -3.26
N LEU A 2 -21.12 -13.69 -2.85
CA LEU A 2 -20.02 -14.20 -2.00
C LEU A 2 -18.64 -14.16 -2.69
N GLU A 3 -18.58 -14.53 -3.98
CA GLU A 3 -17.35 -14.52 -4.80
C GLU A 3 -16.70 -13.13 -4.85
N ASN A 4 -17.50 -12.08 -5.03
CA ASN A 4 -17.03 -10.69 -5.08
C ASN A 4 -16.39 -10.23 -3.74
N THR A 5 -16.86 -10.77 -2.61
CA THR A 5 -16.30 -10.44 -1.28
C THR A 5 -14.98 -11.20 -1.05
N LEU A 6 -14.90 -12.45 -1.48
CA LEU A 6 -13.68 -13.25 -1.46
C LEU A 6 -12.59 -12.63 -2.34
N GLU A 7 -12.91 -12.27 -3.59
CA GLU A 7 -11.99 -11.60 -4.52
C GLU A 7 -11.42 -10.30 -3.93
N LYS A 8 -12.30 -9.46 -3.36
CA LYS A 8 -11.87 -8.21 -2.72
C LYS A 8 -11.05 -8.42 -1.45
N ASN A 9 -11.32 -9.49 -0.69
CA ASN A 9 -10.48 -9.86 0.45
C ASN A 9 -9.09 -10.32 -0.01
N HIS A 10 -9.00 -11.09 -1.09
CA HIS A 10 -7.72 -11.46 -1.70
C HIS A 10 -6.96 -10.23 -2.22
N GLU A 11 -7.65 -9.30 -2.89
CA GLU A 11 -7.08 -8.02 -3.32
C GLU A 11 -6.53 -7.25 -2.12
N LEU A 12 -7.26 -7.22 -0.99
CA LEU A 12 -6.85 -6.52 0.22
C LEU A 12 -5.59 -7.12 0.86
N VAL A 13 -5.49 -8.46 0.88
CA VAL A 13 -4.29 -9.17 1.37
C VAL A 13 -3.10 -8.88 0.47
N SER A 14 -3.27 -9.04 -0.85
CA SER A 14 -2.20 -8.79 -1.82
C SER A 14 -1.72 -7.34 -1.76
N LEU A 15 -2.65 -6.38 -1.67
CA LEU A 15 -2.30 -4.97 -1.54
C LEU A 15 -1.54 -4.67 -0.25
N ARG A 16 -1.88 -5.33 0.86
CA ARG A 16 -1.14 -5.21 2.13
C ARG A 16 0.30 -5.70 1.99
N GLU A 17 0.51 -6.84 1.35
CA GLU A 17 1.84 -7.40 1.11
C GLU A 17 2.69 -6.45 0.25
N THR A 18 2.13 -5.93 -0.84
CA THR A 18 2.82 -4.95 -1.70
C THR A 18 3.15 -3.65 -0.96
N ILE A 19 2.28 -3.18 -0.06
CA ILE A 19 2.55 -2.01 0.80
C ILE A 19 3.77 -2.26 1.69
N GLU A 20 3.84 -3.41 2.36
CA GLU A 20 4.97 -3.73 3.25
C GLU A 20 6.27 -3.91 2.47
N GLU A 21 6.24 -4.56 1.30
CA GLU A 21 7.41 -4.67 0.43
C GLU A 21 7.90 -3.29 -0.04
N THR A 22 6.99 -2.42 -0.49
CA THR A 22 7.32 -1.08 -0.95
C THR A 22 7.86 -0.22 0.19
N ARG A 23 7.28 -0.33 1.39
CA ARG A 23 7.79 0.33 2.60
C ARG A 23 9.21 -0.14 2.94
N ALA A 24 9.48 -1.44 2.85
CA ALA A 24 10.81 -1.98 3.09
C ALA A 24 11.84 -1.46 2.07
N GLN A 25 11.46 -1.37 0.79
CA GLN A 25 12.31 -0.78 -0.25
C GLN A 25 12.59 0.70 0.02
N LEU A 26 11.56 1.48 0.35
CA LEU A 26 11.70 2.89 0.69
C LEU A 26 12.64 3.10 1.89
N ASN A 27 12.45 2.32 2.95
CA ASN A 27 13.33 2.36 4.13
C ASN A 27 14.78 2.03 3.79
N LYS A 28 15.00 1.04 2.92
CA LYS A 28 16.35 0.68 2.44
C LYS A 28 16.97 1.81 1.63
N MET A 29 16.21 2.42 0.72
CA MET A 29 16.69 3.55 -0.08
C MET A 29 17.04 4.73 0.82
N VAL A 30 16.14 5.13 1.72
CA VAL A 30 16.36 6.21 2.69
C VAL A 30 17.55 5.96 3.61
N ALA A 31 17.84 4.70 3.97
CA ALA A 31 19.01 4.36 4.78
C ALA A 31 20.34 4.48 4.01
N ILE A 32 20.32 4.30 2.69
CA ILE A 32 21.51 4.36 1.82
C ILE A 32 21.73 5.79 1.31
N GLU A 33 20.67 6.44 0.86
CA GLU A 33 20.65 7.81 0.35
C GLU A 33 20.50 8.79 1.51
N GLN A 34 21.58 9.50 1.83
CA GLN A 34 21.54 10.59 2.82
C GLN A 34 20.74 11.81 2.30
N ASN A 35 20.37 11.83 1.02
CA ASN A 35 19.55 12.86 0.43
C ASN A 35 18.07 12.41 0.30
N HIS A 36 17.25 12.79 1.29
CA HIS A 36 15.82 12.53 1.28
C HIS A 36 15.04 13.25 0.16
N PHE A 37 15.67 14.18 -0.57
CA PHE A 37 15.09 14.84 -1.75
C PHE A 37 15.41 14.10 -3.06
N ASN A 38 15.98 12.91 -3.00
CA ASN A 38 16.12 12.06 -4.17
C ASN A 38 14.72 11.82 -4.79
N GLU A 39 14.59 12.11 -6.09
CA GLU A 39 13.32 12.01 -6.81
C GLU A 39 12.72 10.59 -6.77
N ASP A 40 13.56 9.55 -6.75
CA ASP A 40 13.13 8.16 -6.65
C ASP A 40 12.51 7.87 -5.28
N ILE A 41 13.10 8.39 -4.20
CA ILE A 41 12.54 8.29 -2.83
C ILE A 41 11.18 8.98 -2.77
N LEU A 42 11.08 10.18 -3.34
CA LEU A 42 9.82 10.93 -3.38
C LEU A 42 8.75 10.25 -4.26
N SER A 43 9.16 9.65 -5.38
CA SER A 43 8.28 8.88 -6.26
C SER A 43 7.73 7.63 -5.54
N LEU A 44 8.62 6.89 -4.88
CA LEU A 44 8.27 5.69 -4.15
C LEU A 44 7.39 5.99 -2.92
N SER A 45 7.67 7.08 -2.21
CA SER A 45 6.82 7.57 -1.12
C SER A 45 5.41 7.87 -1.58
N ARG A 46 5.24 8.61 -2.70
CA ARG A 46 3.91 8.92 -3.26
C ARG A 46 3.17 7.66 -3.71
N THR A 47 3.90 6.69 -4.26
CA THR A 47 3.32 5.40 -4.65
C THR A 47 2.82 4.64 -3.42
N LEU A 48 3.61 4.63 -2.34
CA LEU A 48 3.22 4.03 -1.06
C LEU A 48 1.96 4.68 -0.48
N ASP A 49 1.90 6.01 -0.46
CA ASP A 49 0.72 6.75 -0.01
C ASP A 49 -0.53 6.39 -0.80
N HIS A 50 -0.40 6.28 -2.14
CA HIS A 50 -1.52 5.89 -3.00
C HIS A 50 -2.01 4.46 -2.69
N MET A 51 -1.10 3.52 -2.47
CA MET A 51 -1.46 2.15 -2.11
C MET A 51 -2.15 2.08 -0.75
N ILE A 52 -1.64 2.80 0.26
CA ILE A 52 -2.26 2.89 1.59
C ILE A 52 -3.67 3.49 1.48
N TYR A 53 -3.84 4.54 0.69
CA TYR A 53 -5.17 5.12 0.45
C TYR A 53 -6.13 4.10 -0.16
N ARG A 54 -5.70 3.38 -1.20
CA ARG A 54 -6.52 2.33 -1.84
C ARG A 54 -6.87 1.23 -0.85
N TYR A 55 -5.92 0.81 -0.01
CA TYR A 55 -6.13 -0.20 1.01
C TYR A 55 -7.20 0.24 2.01
N MET A 56 -7.08 1.44 2.57
CA MET A 56 -8.07 1.99 3.50
C MET A 56 -9.46 2.10 2.85
N ALA A 57 -9.53 2.58 1.61
CA ALA A 57 -10.80 2.68 0.89
C ALA A 57 -11.45 1.31 0.66
N LEU A 58 -10.67 0.29 0.33
CA LEU A 58 -11.16 -1.08 0.14
C LEU A 58 -11.60 -1.71 1.47
N GLU A 59 -10.82 -1.50 2.54
CA GLU A 59 -11.13 -2.00 3.89
C GLU A 59 -12.45 -1.42 4.40
N ILE A 60 -12.66 -0.10 4.23
CA ILE A 60 -13.92 0.57 4.62
C ILE A 60 -15.11 0.01 3.84
N ARG A 61 -14.93 -0.27 2.54
CA ARG A 61 -16.00 -0.83 1.69
C ARG A 61 -16.37 -2.27 2.04
N LEU A 62 -15.42 -3.03 2.60
CA LEU A 62 -15.60 -4.43 2.98
C LEU A 62 -16.07 -4.62 4.42
N LYS A 63 -15.88 -3.62 5.29
CA LYS A 63 -16.45 -3.65 6.63
C LYS A 63 -17.99 -3.71 6.54
N PRO A 64 -18.65 -4.60 7.30
CA PRO A 64 -20.11 -4.63 7.36
C PRO A 64 -20.62 -3.26 7.81
N LYS A 65 -21.60 -2.70 7.10
CA LYS A 65 -22.35 -1.56 7.61
C LYS A 65 -23.18 -2.05 8.79
N VAL A 66 -22.83 -1.61 9.99
CA VAL A 66 -23.61 -1.82 11.22
C VAL A 66 -24.92 -1.06 11.14
#